data_AF-A0A858SX16-F1
#
_entry.id   AF-A0A858SX16-F1
#
_cell.length_a   1.000
_cell.length_b   1.000
_cell.length_c   1.000
_cell.angle_alpha   90.00
_cell.angle_beta   90.00
_cell.angle_gamma   90.00
#
_symmetry.space_group_name_H-M   'P 1'
#
loop_
_entity.id
_entity.type
_entity.pdbx_description
1 polymer ?
#
loop_
_entity_poly.entity_id
_entity_poly.type
_entity_poly.pdbx_seq_one_letter_code
_entity_poly.pdbx_strand_id
1 'polypeptide(L)'
;MAEEQGCFWCQKWDEEIAAIYPKTAEGRAAPLRRYDLHADSPDVEFERRVSFTPTFILVRDGQETGRIEGHPGPDFFWGLLQILFNDAEIPLDGTG
;
A
#
# COMPACT_ATOMS: atom_id res chain seq x y z
N MET A 1 2.80 -3.59 -0.18
CA MET A 1 1.93 -4.34 -1.08
C MET A 1 2.15 -5.82 -0.84
N ALA A 2 1.12 -6.49 -0.37
CA ALA A 2 1.01 -7.94 -0.45
C ALA A 2 0.64 -8.31 -1.89
N GLU A 3 1.38 -9.23 -2.48
CA GLU A 3 1.21 -9.69 -3.85
C GLU A 3 1.34 -11.21 -3.93
N GLU A 4 0.93 -11.80 -5.05
CA GLU A 4 1.11 -13.23 -5.32
C GLU A 4 1.45 -13.47 -6.78
N GLN A 5 2.05 -14.63 -7.08
CA GLN A 5 2.39 -14.99 -8.45
C GLN A 5 1.12 -15.08 -9.33
N GLY A 6 1.18 -14.47 -10.51
CA GLY A 6 0.05 -14.43 -11.45
C GLY A 6 -1.02 -13.38 -11.13
N CYS A 7 -0.80 -12.52 -10.12
CA CYS A 7 -1.70 -11.43 -9.79
C CYS A 7 -1.72 -10.35 -10.90
N PHE A 8 -2.72 -10.41 -11.79
CA PHE A 8 -2.92 -9.43 -12.85
C PHE A 8 -3.06 -7.99 -12.33
N TRP A 9 -3.81 -7.80 -11.23
CA TRP A 9 -4.03 -6.47 -10.66
C TRP A 9 -2.78 -5.89 -10.00
N CYS A 10 -1.87 -6.74 -9.50
CA CYS A 10 -0.58 -6.30 -8.97
C CYS A 10 0.29 -5.77 -10.10
N GLN A 11 0.37 -6.51 -11.23
CA GLN A 11 1.09 -6.07 -12.43
C GLN A 11 0.52 -4.76 -12.97
N LYS A 12 -0.80 -4.62 -13.00
CA LYS A 12 -1.45 -3.38 -13.43
C LYS A 12 -1.10 -2.18 -12.56
N TRP A 13 -1.05 -2.37 -11.23
CA TRP A 13 -0.58 -1.31 -10.32
C TRP A 13 0.90 -0.97 -10.58
N ASP A 14 1.73 -1.95 -10.88
CA ASP A 14 3.15 -1.72 -11.19
C ASP A 14 3.35 -0.88 -12.45
N GLU A 15 2.59 -1.18 -13.51
CA GLU A 15 2.63 -0.44 -14.78
C GLU A 15 2.15 1.01 -14.62
N GLU A 16 1.10 1.22 -13.83
CA GLU A 16 0.44 2.52 -13.71
C GLU A 16 1.07 3.44 -12.65
N ILE A 17 1.56 2.88 -11.53
CA ILE A 17 1.81 3.64 -10.30
C ILE A 17 3.20 3.41 -9.72
N ALA A 18 3.76 2.19 -9.78
CA ALA A 18 4.99 1.86 -9.03
C ALA A 18 6.17 2.78 -9.32
N ALA A 19 6.34 3.22 -10.57
CA ALA A 19 7.44 4.11 -10.95
C ALA A 19 7.23 5.59 -10.53
N ILE A 20 5.99 5.97 -10.22
CA ILE A 20 5.60 7.30 -9.75
C ILE A 20 5.65 7.35 -8.22
N TYR A 21 5.13 6.32 -7.54
CA TYR A 21 4.98 6.25 -6.09
C TYR A 21 6.18 6.79 -5.27
N PRO A 22 7.43 6.31 -5.45
CA PRO A 22 8.56 6.78 -4.64
C PRO A 22 8.93 8.27 -4.88
N LYS A 23 8.37 8.91 -5.90
CA LYS A 23 8.60 10.33 -6.23
C LYS A 23 7.57 11.25 -5.56
N THR A 24 6.48 10.71 -5.02
CA THR A 24 5.42 11.50 -4.39
C THR A 24 5.70 11.75 -2.91
N ALA A 25 4.92 12.63 -2.27
CA ALA A 25 5.02 12.84 -0.82
C ALA A 25 4.62 11.57 -0.05
N GLU A 26 3.56 10.90 -0.52
CA GLU A 26 3.04 9.66 0.05
C GLU A 26 4.08 8.54 0.00
N GLY A 27 4.76 8.33 -1.13
CA GLY A 27 5.79 7.29 -1.22
C GLY A 27 7.08 7.60 -0.47
N ARG A 28 7.35 8.87 -0.16
CA ARG A 28 8.43 9.26 0.77
C ARG A 28 8.03 9.02 2.23
N ALA A 29 6.80 9.36 2.59
CA ALA A 29 6.27 9.20 3.95
C ALA A 29 5.99 7.73 4.30
N ALA A 30 5.52 6.93 3.35
CA ALA A 30 5.34 5.49 3.48
C ALA A 30 6.02 4.75 2.32
N PRO A 31 7.33 4.45 2.40
CA PRO A 31 8.04 3.71 1.38
C PRO A 31 7.41 2.34 1.11
N LEU A 32 7.16 2.04 -0.17
CA LEU A 32 6.56 0.76 -0.56
C LEU A 32 7.50 -0.41 -0.29
N ARG A 33 7.04 -1.37 0.51
CA ARG A 33 7.64 -2.70 0.63
C ARG A 33 6.72 -3.74 -0.01
N ARG A 34 7.29 -4.69 -0.74
CA ARG A 34 6.57 -5.83 -1.33
C ARG A 34 6.86 -7.10 -0.54
N TYR A 35 5.87 -7.97 -0.43
CA TYR A 35 6.05 -9.33 0.07
C TYR A 35 5.06 -10.28 -0.61
N ASP A 36 5.49 -11.52 -0.84
CA ASP A 36 4.65 -12.59 -1.38
C ASP A 36 3.73 -13.11 -0.28
N LEU A 37 2.42 -13.11 -0.54
CA LEU A 37 1.38 -13.56 0.38
C LEU A 37 1.55 -15.03 0.81
N HIS A 38 2.21 -15.85 -0.02
CA HIS A 38 2.43 -17.28 0.22
C HIS A 38 3.82 -17.58 0.80
N ALA A 39 4.68 -16.57 0.99
CA ALA A 39 6.00 -16.70 1.59
C ALA A 39 5.98 -16.36 3.10
N ASP A 40 7.18 -16.25 3.69
CA ASP A 40 7.32 -15.81 5.07
C ASP A 40 6.71 -14.42 5.26
N SER A 41 5.84 -14.29 6.27
CA SER A 41 5.19 -13.03 6.61
C SER A 41 6.23 -12.01 7.08
N PRO A 42 6.09 -10.72 6.70
CA PRO A 42 6.90 -9.68 7.31
C PRO A 42 6.66 -9.61 8.82
N ASP A 43 7.65 -9.08 9.53
CA ASP A 43 7.59 -8.78 10.97
C ASP A 43 6.69 -7.56 11.21
N VAL A 44 5.38 -7.78 11.04
CA VAL A 44 4.30 -6.79 11.17
C VAL A 44 3.10 -7.45 11.85
N GLU A 45 2.55 -6.78 12.86
CA GLU A 45 1.29 -7.15 13.50
C GLU A 45 0.13 -6.70 12.62
N PHE A 46 -0.35 -7.61 11.77
CA PHE A 46 -1.54 -7.37 10.94
C PHE A 46 -2.82 -7.51 11.75
N GLU A 47 -3.78 -6.61 11.52
CA GLU A 47 -5.11 -6.66 12.15
C GLU A 47 -5.89 -7.92 11.72
N ARG A 48 -5.67 -8.36 10.48
CA ARG A 48 -6.27 -9.56 9.90
C ARG A 48 -5.43 -10.15 8.77
N ARG A 49 -5.64 -11.44 8.47
CA ARG A 49 -5.04 -12.10 7.30
C ARG A 49 -5.37 -11.33 6.02
N VAL A 50 -4.39 -11.25 5.12
CA VAL A 50 -4.60 -10.76 3.76
C VAL A 50 -5.16 -11.88 2.90
N SER A 51 -6.30 -11.64 2.25
CA SER A 51 -6.99 -12.64 1.42
C SER A 51 -7.14 -12.20 -0.04
N PHE A 52 -6.71 -10.99 -0.37
CA PHE A 52 -6.84 -10.38 -1.70
C PHE A 52 -5.52 -9.74 -2.12
N THR A 53 -5.22 -9.77 -3.42
CA THR A 53 -4.03 -9.14 -3.98
C THR A 53 -4.39 -8.26 -5.19
N PRO A 54 -3.79 -7.05 -5.32
CA PRO A 54 -2.85 -6.45 -4.37
C PRO A 54 -3.57 -5.96 -3.12
N THR A 55 -2.92 -6.06 -1.96
CA THR A 55 -3.35 -5.33 -0.74
C THR A 55 -2.24 -4.39 -0.30
N PHE A 56 -2.56 -3.12 -0.11
CA PHE A 56 -1.63 -2.10 0.39
C PHE A 56 -1.91 -1.88 1.87
N ILE A 57 -0.92 -2.16 2.70
CA ILE A 57 -1.05 -2.12 4.16
C ILE A 57 -0.16 -0.98 4.62
N LEU A 58 -0.76 -0.01 5.31
CA LEU A 58 -0.04 1.07 5.96
C LEU A 58 0.42 0.56 7.33
N VAL A 59 1.72 0.69 7.59
CA VAL A 59 2.35 0.15 8.79
C VAL A 59 3.11 1.26 9.49
N ARG A 60 2.90 1.39 10.80
CA ARG A 60 3.58 2.33 11.68
C ARG A 60 4.06 1.58 12.93
N ASP A 61 5.34 1.70 13.25
CA ASP A 61 5.95 1.06 14.42
C ASP A 61 5.66 -0.46 14.52
N GLY A 62 5.68 -1.14 13.37
CA GLY A 62 5.42 -2.59 13.27
C GLY A 62 3.95 -3.00 13.34
N GLN A 63 3.02 -2.05 13.48
CA GLN A 63 1.59 -2.31 13.53
C GLN A 63 0.90 -1.81 12.27
N GLU A 64 -0.06 -2.58 11.78
CA GLU A 64 -0.98 -2.12 10.75
C GLU A 64 -1.87 -0.99 11.27
N THR A 65 -1.99 0.10 10.51
CA THR A 65 -2.88 1.24 10.81
C THR A 65 -4.04 1.35 9.82
N GLY A 66 -4.07 0.49 8.79
CA GLY A 66 -5.11 0.43 7.79
C GLY A 66 -4.62 -0.17 6.48
N ARG A 67 -5.57 -0.48 5.57
CA ARG A 67 -5.23 -1.07 4.28
C ARG A 67 -6.19 -0.68 3.15
N ILE A 68 -5.70 -0.83 1.92
CA ILE A 68 -6.47 -0.79 0.67
C ILE A 68 -6.43 -2.19 0.05
N GLU A 69 -7.59 -2.75 -0.27
CA GLU A 69 -7.70 -4.06 -0.93
C GLU A 69 -8.11 -3.88 -2.39
N GLY A 70 -7.29 -4.42 -3.29
CA GLY A 70 -7.49 -4.34 -4.74
C GLY A 70 -6.93 -3.08 -5.38
N HIS A 71 -6.98 -3.06 -6.72
CA HIS A 71 -6.55 -1.94 -7.54
C HIS A 71 -7.53 -1.71 -8.70
N PRO A 72 -8.62 -0.94 -8.49
CA PRO A 72 -9.58 -0.66 -9.56
C PRO A 72 -9.05 0.39 -10.57
N GLY A 73 -8.05 1.19 -10.19
CA GLY A 73 -7.42 2.20 -11.03
C GLY A 73 -6.67 3.26 -10.22
N PRO A 74 -5.86 4.12 -10.88
CA PRO A 74 -4.94 5.03 -10.21
C PRO A 74 -5.63 6.11 -9.38
N ASP A 75 -6.69 6.72 -9.87
CA ASP A 75 -7.40 7.78 -9.14
C ASP A 75 -8.01 7.25 -7.83
N PHE A 76 -8.51 6.02 -7.84
CA PHE A 76 -9.01 5.34 -6.63
C PHE A 76 -7.89 5.06 -5.64
N PHE A 77 -6.74 4.57 -6.12
CA PHE A 77 -5.59 4.30 -5.26
C PHE A 77 -5.14 5.57 -4.53
N TRP A 78 -4.96 6.69 -5.24
CA TRP A 78 -4.54 7.95 -4.63
C TRP A 78 -5.57 8.50 -3.64
N GLY A 79 -6.86 8.47 -4.00
CA GLY A 79 -7.93 8.93 -3.10
C GLY A 79 -8.01 8.12 -1.81
N LEU A 80 -7.94 6.79 -1.90
CA LEU A 80 -7.95 5.92 -0.73
C LEU A 80 -6.69 6.05 0.12
N LEU A 81 -5.53 6.27 -0.51
CA LEU A 81 -4.27 6.49 0.19
C LEU A 81 -4.32 7.77 1.02
N GLN A 82 -4.90 8.84 0.48
CA GLN A 82 -5.10 10.09 1.23
C GLN A 82 -5.99 9.90 2.46
N ILE A 83 -7.06 9.11 2.35
CA ILE A 83 -7.92 8.76 3.49
C ILE A 83 -7.11 7.99 4.55
N LEU A 84 -6.37 6.95 4.14
CA LEU A 84 -5.53 6.18 5.08
C LEU A 84 -4.52 7.05 5.83
N PHE A 85 -3.89 8.00 5.17
CA PHE A 85 -2.91 8.89 5.80
C PHE A 85 -3.56 9.84 6.79
N ASN A 86 -4.74 10.38 6.46
CA ASN A 86 -5.50 11.22 7.37
C ASN A 86 -5.95 10.45 8.61
N ASP A 87 -6.49 9.24 8.43
CA ASP A 87 -6.95 8.40 9.54
C ASP A 87 -5.80 7.95 10.46
N ALA A 88 -4.61 7.72 9.89
CA ALA A 88 -3.40 7.36 10.64
C ALA A 88 -2.60 8.57 11.17
N GLU A 89 -3.12 9.79 10.96
CA GLU A 89 -2.49 11.06 11.33
C GLU A 89 -1.03 11.17 10.84
N ILE A 90 -0.76 10.68 9.62
CA ILE A 90 0.56 10.76 8.99
C ILE A 90 0.67 12.09 8.24
N PRO A 91 1.58 12.99 8.65
CA PRO A 91 1.76 14.25 7.95
C PRO A 91 2.36 14.00 6.56
N LEU A 92 1.71 14.57 5.54
CA LEU A 92 2.27 14.68 4.20
C LEU A 92 2.88 16.07 4.05
N ASP A 93 4.20 16.15 4.10
CA ASP A 93 4.93 17.38 3.76
C ASP A 93 4.76 17.65 2.26
N GLY A 94 3.68 18.35 1.88
CA GLY A 94 3.35 18.53 0.47
C GLY A 94 2.06 19.25 0.11
N THR A 95 1.19 19.61 1.05
CA THR A 95 0.15 20.61 0.78
C THR A 95 0.76 21.99 0.99
N GLY A 96 1.26 22.57 -0.10
CA GLY A 96 1.32 24.03 -0.22
C GLY A 96 -0.09 24.62 -0.28
#